data_AF-X1PNC0-F1
#
_entry.id   AF-X1PNC0-F1
#
_cell.length_a   1.000
_cell.length_b   1.000
_cell.length_c   1.000
_cell.angle_alpha   90.00
_cell.angle_beta   90.00
_cell.angle_gamma   90.00
#
_symmetry.space_group_name_H-M   'P 1'
#
loop_
_entity.id
_entity.type
_entity.pdbx_description
1 polymer ?
#
loop_
_entity_poly.entity_id
_entity_poly.type
_entity_poly.pdbx_seq_one_letter_code
_entity_poly.pdbx_strand_id
1 'polypeptide(L)'
;IKYILDLAVHTAISERPGPVLLDIPTNIQKIDIDPDGLEGYQPKPPSYDLALVKEQIDQFIADYKKAERPVILIGGGIWSARAAYLARELGAWLKAPCLPTWNAIDIFTSDYEYYRGRVGTFGGPGRNFAIQNSDLLLAIGTRISGRITGGYVESFARVAKKYIVDVDMALLYPHLQQVRGDVNI
;
A
#
# COMPACT_ATOMS: atom_id res chain seq x y z
N ILE A 1 27.89 -17.01 3.63
CA ILE A 1 27.95 -15.99 2.53
C ILE A 1 26.65 -16.02 1.73
N LYS A 2 26.35 -17.12 1.02
CA LYS A 2 25.12 -17.28 0.22
C LYS A 2 23.84 -16.88 0.95
N TYR A 3 23.61 -17.42 2.16
CA TYR A 3 22.47 -17.03 3.00
C TYR A 3 22.27 -15.51 3.14
N ILE A 4 23.33 -14.75 3.48
CA ILE A 4 23.23 -13.31 3.71
C ILE A 4 22.97 -12.55 2.40
N LEU A 5 23.56 -13.00 1.30
CA LEU A 5 23.31 -12.43 -0.03
C LEU A 5 21.86 -12.68 -0.47
N ASP A 6 21.39 -13.91 -0.34
CA ASP A 6 20.01 -14.30 -0.67
C ASP A 6 19.01 -13.55 0.21
N LEU A 7 19.29 -13.41 1.52
CA LEU A 7 18.49 -12.61 2.45
C LEU A 7 18.47 -11.14 2.03
N ALA A 8 19.62 -10.55 1.69
CA ALA A 8 19.70 -9.15 1.27
C ALA A 8 18.88 -8.88 0.00
N VAL A 9 18.98 -9.77 -1.00
CA VAL A 9 18.15 -9.69 -2.20
C VAL A 9 16.68 -9.82 -1.83
N HIS A 10 16.33 -10.82 -1.00
CA HIS A 10 14.95 -11.02 -0.57
C HIS A 10 14.39 -9.78 0.12
N THR A 11 15.07 -9.24 1.14
CA THR A 11 14.67 -8.04 1.87
C THR A 11 14.55 -6.82 0.95
N ALA A 12 15.40 -6.69 -0.07
CA ALA A 12 15.34 -5.55 -0.99
C ALA A 12 14.09 -5.56 -1.89
N ILE A 13 13.50 -6.73 -2.14
CA ILE A 13 12.42 -6.90 -3.12
C ILE A 13 11.09 -7.42 -2.54
N SER A 14 11.07 -7.91 -1.30
CA SER A 14 9.87 -8.42 -0.65
C SER A 14 9.14 -7.35 0.17
N GLU A 15 7.85 -7.59 0.46
CA GLU A 15 6.95 -6.73 1.25
C GLU A 15 6.97 -5.26 0.82
N ARG A 16 7.88 -4.48 1.40
CA ARG A 16 8.15 -3.08 1.10
C ARG A 16 9.56 -2.92 0.53
N PRO A 17 9.71 -3.00 -0.81
CA PRO A 17 11.01 -2.93 -1.48
C PRO A 17 11.80 -1.66 -1.15
N GLY A 18 13.11 -1.81 -1.02
CA GLY A 18 14.01 -0.73 -0.64
C GLY A 18 15.48 -1.12 -0.70
N PRO A 19 16.41 -0.16 -0.53
CA PRO A 19 17.83 -0.44 -0.56
C PRO A 19 18.25 -1.26 0.67
N VAL A 20 19.17 -2.21 0.44
CA VAL A 20 19.84 -2.98 1.50
C VAL A 20 21.34 -2.69 1.42
N LEU A 21 21.93 -2.34 2.56
CA LEU A 21 23.38 -2.15 2.69
C LEU A 21 24.01 -3.42 3.27
N LEU A 22 25.03 -3.92 2.59
CA LEU A 22 25.89 -4.99 3.09
C LEU A 22 27.28 -4.44 3.33
N ASP A 23 27.79 -4.65 4.54
CA ASP A 23 29.19 -4.41 4.87
C ASP A 23 29.89 -5.77 4.99
N ILE A 24 30.92 -5.98 4.17
CA ILE A 24 31.60 -7.28 4.05
C ILE A 24 33.08 -7.08 4.41
N PRO A 25 33.56 -7.63 5.53
CA PRO A 25 34.95 -7.52 5.93
C PRO A 25 35.91 -8.08 4.87
N THR A 26 37.06 -7.43 4.67
CA THR A 26 38.03 -7.80 3.61
C THR A 26 38.57 -9.23 3.76
N ASN A 27 38.70 -9.75 4.97
CA ASN A 27 39.12 -11.14 5.20
C ASN A 27 38.08 -12.15 4.69
N ILE A 28 36.79 -11.82 4.76
CA ILE A 28 35.71 -12.64 4.20
C ILE A 28 35.65 -12.51 2.67
N GLN A 29 36.00 -11.35 2.12
CA GLN A 29 36.05 -11.18 0.65
C GLN A 29 37.20 -11.95 -0.02
N LYS A 30 38.27 -12.24 0.72
CA LYS A 30 39.51 -12.86 0.20
C LYS A 30 39.60 -14.37 0.43
N ILE A 31 38.67 -14.95 1.18
CA ILE A 31 38.69 -16.39 1.47
C ILE A 31 38.15 -17.18 0.28
N ASP A 32 38.84 -18.27 -0.07
CA ASP A 32 38.31 -19.23 -1.03
C ASP A 32 37.13 -19.99 -0.42
N ILE A 33 36.08 -20.19 -1.20
CA ILE A 33 34.87 -20.90 -0.79
C ILE A 33 34.47 -21.91 -1.86
N ASP A 34 33.80 -22.97 -1.43
CA ASP A 34 33.02 -23.85 -2.29
C ASP A 34 31.59 -23.29 -2.40
N PRO A 35 31.17 -22.70 -3.55
CA PRO A 35 29.84 -22.10 -3.69
C PRO A 35 28.70 -23.12 -3.60
N ASP A 36 28.95 -24.36 -4.01
CA ASP A 36 27.92 -25.41 -4.09
C ASP A 36 27.60 -25.98 -2.70
N GLY A 37 28.54 -25.88 -1.76
CA GLY A 37 28.37 -26.29 -0.37
C GLY A 37 27.66 -25.26 0.54
N LEU A 38 27.27 -24.09 0.02
CA LEU A 38 26.68 -23.04 0.84
C LEU A 38 25.17 -23.15 0.99
N GLU A 39 24.68 -23.00 2.22
CA GLU A 39 23.25 -22.89 2.50
C GLU A 39 22.70 -21.53 2.04
N GLY A 40 21.60 -21.56 1.29
CA GLY A 40 20.86 -20.39 0.84
C GLY A 40 19.76 -19.97 1.82
N TYR A 41 19.34 -18.72 1.73
CA TYR A 41 18.18 -18.26 2.48
C TYR A 41 16.89 -18.79 1.83
N GLN A 42 16.02 -19.41 2.63
CA GLN A 42 14.71 -19.88 2.19
C GLN A 42 13.62 -18.98 2.79
N PRO A 43 12.99 -18.11 1.98
CA PRO A 43 11.94 -17.24 2.47
C PRO A 43 10.75 -18.06 2.94
N LYS A 44 10.17 -17.68 4.08
CA LYS A 44 8.88 -18.20 4.50
C LYS A 44 7.79 -17.45 3.74
N PRO A 45 6.78 -18.12 3.17
CA PRO A 45 5.66 -17.42 2.59
C PRO A 45 4.97 -16.59 3.68
N PRO A 46 4.47 -15.39 3.35
CA PRO A 46 3.70 -14.61 4.30
C PRO A 46 2.47 -15.41 4.73
N SER A 47 2.16 -15.35 6.03
CA SER A 47 0.97 -15.98 6.60
C SER A 47 -0.01 -14.89 6.98
N TYR A 48 -1.21 -14.98 6.42
CA TYR A 48 -2.32 -14.07 6.71
C TYR A 48 -3.43 -14.87 7.38
N ASP A 49 -4.13 -14.27 8.34
CA ASP A 49 -5.38 -14.81 8.84
C ASP A 49 -6.48 -14.55 7.81
N LEU A 50 -6.65 -15.50 6.88
CA LEU A 50 -7.62 -15.39 5.80
C LEU A 50 -9.07 -15.32 6.28
N ALA A 51 -9.37 -15.87 7.47
CA ALA A 51 -10.70 -15.78 8.06
C ALA A 51 -10.98 -14.34 8.52
N LEU A 52 -10.01 -13.73 9.21
CA LEU A 52 -10.08 -12.32 9.60
C LEU A 52 -10.15 -11.39 8.39
N VAL A 53 -9.30 -11.59 7.38
CA VAL A 53 -9.33 -10.78 6.15
C VAL A 53 -10.68 -10.89 5.46
N LYS A 54 -11.28 -12.09 5.40
CA LYS A 54 -12.62 -12.26 4.85
C LYS A 54 -13.68 -11.50 5.65
N GLU A 55 -13.64 -11.57 6.97
CA GLU A 55 -14.57 -10.81 7.85
C GLU A 55 -14.45 -9.30 7.59
N GLN A 56 -13.23 -8.78 7.49
CA GLN A 56 -12.98 -7.36 7.23
C GLN A 56 -13.47 -6.92 5.85
N ILE A 57 -13.32 -7.78 4.83
CA ILE A 57 -13.87 -7.55 3.48
C ILE A 57 -15.40 -7.57 3.51
N ASP A 58 -16.02 -8.53 4.20
CA ASP A 58 -17.48 -8.60 4.34
C ASP A 58 -18.02 -7.34 5.03
N GLN A 59 -17.33 -6.87 6.07
CA GLN A 59 -17.63 -5.63 6.77
C GLN A 59 -17.46 -4.39 5.86
N PHE A 60 -16.39 -4.34 5.06
CA PHE A 60 -16.21 -3.28 4.06
C PHE A 60 -17.38 -3.25 3.07
N ILE A 61 -17.79 -4.40 2.53
CA ILE A 61 -18.90 -4.49 1.57
C ILE A 61 -20.22 -4.01 2.21
N ALA A 62 -20.46 -4.33 3.48
CA ALA A 62 -21.64 -3.88 4.21
C ALA A 62 -21.67 -2.36 4.40
N ASP A 63 -20.52 -1.75 4.71
CA ASP A 63 -20.40 -0.29 4.86
C ASP A 63 -20.41 0.43 3.52
N TYR A 64 -19.80 -0.15 2.49
CA TYR A 64 -19.82 0.35 1.11
C TYR A 64 -21.24 0.52 0.58
N LYS A 65 -22.12 -0.45 0.85
CA LYS A 65 -23.55 -0.38 0.47
C LYS A 65 -24.32 0.76 1.12
N LYS A 66 -23.83 1.32 2.24
CA LYS A 66 -24.45 2.43 2.98
C LYS A 66 -23.78 3.78 2.70
N ALA A 67 -22.58 3.77 2.12
CA ALA A 67 -21.81 4.96 1.85
C ALA A 67 -22.44 5.77 0.71
N GLU A 68 -22.58 7.09 0.91
CA GLU A 68 -23.04 8.03 -0.11
C GLU A 68 -21.87 8.59 -0.93
N ARG A 69 -20.67 8.68 -0.32
CA ARG A 69 -19.49 9.30 -0.93
C ARG A 69 -18.23 8.42 -0.73
N PRO A 70 -18.26 7.14 -1.17
CA PRO A 70 -17.11 6.26 -1.05
C PRO A 70 -15.97 6.72 -1.97
N VAL A 71 -14.74 6.53 -1.51
CA VAL A 71 -13.52 6.88 -2.25
C VAL A 71 -12.50 5.75 -2.16
N ILE A 72 -11.86 5.43 -3.28
CA ILE A 72 -10.74 4.49 -3.37
C ILE A 72 -9.45 5.28 -3.58
N LEU A 73 -8.52 5.17 -2.64
CA LEU A 73 -7.18 5.74 -2.70
C LEU A 73 -6.16 4.66 -3.04
N ILE A 74 -5.53 4.78 -4.19
CA ILE A 74 -4.55 3.79 -4.66
C ILE A 74 -3.12 4.31 -4.50
N GLY A 75 -2.30 3.54 -3.76
CA GLY A 75 -0.89 3.79 -3.55
C GLY A 75 0.04 3.01 -4.46
N GLY A 76 1.34 3.32 -4.36
CA GLY A 76 2.39 2.65 -5.14
C GLY A 76 2.55 1.16 -4.80
N GLY A 77 2.01 0.68 -3.67
CA GLY A 77 2.01 -0.74 -3.32
C GLY A 77 1.31 -1.62 -4.36
N ILE A 78 0.37 -1.07 -5.15
CA ILE A 78 -0.24 -1.81 -6.27
C ILE A 78 0.78 -2.20 -7.35
N TRP A 79 1.79 -1.35 -7.61
CA TRP A 79 2.86 -1.69 -8.55
C TRP A 79 3.75 -2.80 -8.01
N SER A 80 4.12 -2.75 -6.74
CA SER A 80 4.87 -3.82 -6.07
C SER A 80 4.10 -5.15 -6.11
N ALA A 81 2.78 -5.10 -5.96
CA ALA A 81 1.89 -6.26 -6.05
C ALA A 81 1.57 -6.71 -7.49
N ARG A 82 2.03 -5.96 -8.52
CA ARG A 82 1.68 -6.19 -9.94
C ARG A 82 0.17 -6.25 -10.19
N ALA A 83 -0.59 -5.46 -9.44
CA ALA A 83 -2.05 -5.54 -9.37
C ALA A 83 -2.77 -4.36 -10.05
N ALA A 84 -2.12 -3.66 -10.98
CA ALA A 84 -2.69 -2.48 -11.64
C ALA A 84 -4.01 -2.78 -12.36
N TYR A 85 -4.10 -3.92 -13.05
CA TYR A 85 -5.32 -4.36 -13.72
C TYR A 85 -6.44 -4.69 -12.72
N LEU A 86 -6.12 -5.43 -11.65
CA LEU A 86 -7.08 -5.74 -10.58
C LEU A 86 -7.59 -4.49 -9.87
N ALA A 87 -6.74 -3.48 -9.65
CA ALA A 87 -7.17 -2.21 -9.07
C ALA A 87 -8.15 -1.45 -9.99
N ARG A 88 -7.94 -1.52 -11.32
CA ARG A 88 -8.88 -0.95 -12.30
C ARG A 88 -10.21 -1.71 -12.35
N GLU A 89 -10.17 -3.04 -12.32
CA GLU A 89 -11.38 -3.85 -12.25
C GLU A 89 -12.16 -3.57 -10.95
N LEU A 90 -11.48 -3.55 -9.80
CA LEU A 90 -12.11 -3.26 -8.51
C LEU A 90 -12.85 -1.93 -8.53
N GLY A 91 -12.21 -0.86 -9.00
CA GLY A 91 -12.85 0.45 -9.11
C GLY A 91 -14.06 0.45 -10.05
N ALA A 92 -14.03 -0.34 -11.13
CA ALA A 92 -15.13 -0.45 -12.08
C ALA A 92 -16.31 -1.26 -11.52
N TRP A 93 -16.03 -2.32 -10.75
CA TRP A 93 -17.02 -3.10 -10.03
C TRP A 93 -17.71 -2.28 -8.94
N LEU A 94 -16.93 -1.53 -8.17
CA LEU A 94 -17.46 -0.68 -7.10
C LEU A 94 -18.17 0.56 -7.67
N LYS A 95 -17.74 1.08 -8.81
CA LYS A 95 -18.20 2.35 -9.39
C LYS A 95 -17.94 3.55 -8.49
N ALA A 96 -16.85 3.50 -7.72
CA ALA A 96 -16.44 4.56 -6.79
C ALA A 96 -15.32 5.43 -7.38
N PRO A 97 -15.31 6.74 -7.08
CA PRO A 97 -14.17 7.62 -7.32
C PRO A 97 -12.82 7.00 -6.94
N CYS A 98 -11.95 6.85 -7.94
CA CYS A 98 -10.60 6.32 -7.79
C CYS A 98 -9.58 7.47 -7.87
N LEU A 99 -8.80 7.64 -6.82
CA LEU A 99 -7.77 8.68 -6.72
C LEU A 99 -6.40 8.02 -6.51
N PRO A 100 -5.51 8.08 -7.52
CA PRO A 100 -4.16 7.60 -7.33
C PRO A 100 -3.31 8.61 -6.55
N THR A 101 -2.39 8.08 -5.74
CA THR A 101 -1.25 8.84 -5.23
C THR A 101 -0.25 9.13 -6.36
N TRP A 102 0.75 9.98 -6.09
CA TRP A 102 1.81 10.26 -7.06
C TRP A 102 2.51 8.98 -7.58
N ASN A 103 2.75 8.01 -6.69
CA ASN A 103 3.45 6.77 -7.02
C ASN A 103 2.57 5.75 -7.76
N ALA A 104 1.32 6.09 -8.05
CA ALA A 104 0.32 5.25 -8.71
C ALA A 104 -0.42 6.01 -9.82
N ILE A 105 0.11 7.16 -10.24
CA ILE A 105 -0.57 8.13 -11.10
C ILE A 105 -0.99 7.55 -12.47
N ASP A 106 -0.28 6.53 -12.91
CA ASP A 106 -0.42 5.83 -14.19
C ASP A 106 -1.36 4.61 -14.13
N ILE A 107 -1.83 4.22 -12.94
CA ILE A 107 -2.83 3.15 -12.79
C ILE A 107 -4.19 3.61 -13.32
N PHE A 108 -4.57 4.85 -13.02
CA PHE A 108 -5.79 5.49 -13.51
C PHE A 108 -5.45 6.73 -14.33
N THR A 109 -5.75 6.63 -15.61
CA THR A 109 -5.54 7.66 -16.61
C THR A 109 -6.88 8.28 -17.03
N SER A 110 -6.84 9.31 -17.89
CA SER A 110 -8.02 10.11 -18.26
C SER A 110 -9.13 9.34 -18.98
N ASP A 111 -8.84 8.16 -19.51
CA ASP A 111 -9.78 7.21 -20.13
C ASP A 111 -10.61 6.43 -19.10
N TYR A 112 -10.22 6.41 -17.83
CA TYR A 112 -10.90 5.61 -16.82
C TYR A 112 -12.10 6.36 -16.22
N GLU A 113 -13.30 5.80 -16.37
CA GLU A 113 -14.58 6.44 -16.00
C GLU A 113 -14.62 6.97 -14.56
N TYR A 114 -14.05 6.22 -13.61
CA TYR A 114 -14.05 6.58 -12.19
C TYR A 114 -12.80 7.36 -11.75
N TYR A 115 -11.92 7.74 -12.68
CA TYR A 115 -10.77 8.56 -12.36
C TYR A 115 -11.21 9.96 -11.94
N ARG A 116 -10.81 10.40 -10.75
CA ARG A 116 -11.09 11.77 -10.26
C ARG A 116 -9.84 12.61 -10.06
N GLY A 117 -8.71 12.17 -10.60
CA GLY A 117 -7.44 12.89 -10.53
C GLY A 117 -6.58 12.52 -9.33
N ARG A 118 -5.32 12.96 -9.37
CA ARG A 118 -4.34 12.70 -8.31
C ARG A 118 -4.56 13.56 -7.07
N VAL A 119 -4.23 13.00 -5.91
CA VAL A 119 -4.34 13.66 -4.60
C VAL A 119 -2.98 14.05 -4.02
N GLY A 120 -3.00 14.93 -3.01
CA GLY A 120 -1.83 15.38 -2.28
C GLY A 120 -1.33 16.77 -2.69
N THR A 121 -0.09 17.08 -2.33
CA THR A 121 0.55 18.40 -2.50
C THR A 121 0.54 18.89 -3.95
N PHE A 122 0.65 17.98 -4.92
CA PHE A 122 0.62 18.28 -6.35
C PHE A 122 -0.73 17.94 -7.01
N GLY A 123 -1.73 17.61 -6.19
CA GLY A 123 -3.12 17.39 -6.60
C GLY A 123 -3.88 18.69 -6.80
N GLY A 124 -4.95 18.64 -7.59
CA GLY A 124 -5.86 19.80 -7.71
C GLY A 124 -6.79 19.87 -6.50
N PRO A 125 -7.25 21.06 -6.10
CA PRO A 125 -8.05 21.25 -4.88
C PRO A 125 -9.32 20.38 -4.86
N GLY A 126 -10.02 20.25 -6.00
CA GLY A 126 -11.21 19.39 -6.12
C GLY A 126 -10.97 17.91 -5.78
N ARG A 127 -9.77 17.39 -6.06
CA ARG A 127 -9.40 15.99 -5.74
C ARG A 127 -9.19 15.79 -4.24
N ASN A 128 -8.51 16.74 -3.61
CA ASN A 128 -8.30 16.72 -2.17
C ASN A 128 -9.64 16.88 -1.43
N PHE A 129 -10.56 17.71 -1.95
CA PHE A 129 -11.91 17.82 -1.41
C PHE A 129 -12.73 16.53 -1.54
N ALA A 130 -12.53 15.72 -2.58
CA ALA A 130 -13.20 14.43 -2.70
C ALA A 130 -12.85 13.51 -1.52
N ILE A 131 -11.55 13.39 -1.17
CA ILE A 131 -11.13 12.63 0.01
C ILE A 131 -11.60 13.30 1.30
N GLN A 132 -11.43 14.61 1.46
CA GLN A 132 -11.80 15.29 2.70
C GLN A 132 -13.30 15.16 3.02
N ASN A 133 -14.15 15.07 2.02
CA ASN A 133 -15.61 14.97 2.17
C ASN A 133 -16.15 13.54 2.00
N SER A 134 -15.29 12.53 1.83
CA SER A 134 -15.74 11.14 1.75
C SER A 134 -16.29 10.68 3.10
N ASP A 135 -17.24 9.75 3.08
CA ASP A 135 -17.80 9.07 4.25
C ASP A 135 -17.28 7.62 4.40
N LEU A 136 -16.66 7.10 3.35
CA LEU A 136 -15.93 5.83 3.36
C LEU A 136 -14.67 5.96 2.50
N LEU A 137 -13.53 5.54 3.05
CA LEU A 137 -12.24 5.51 2.37
C LEU A 137 -11.70 4.08 2.34
N LEU A 138 -11.43 3.56 1.14
CA LEU A 138 -10.62 2.36 0.93
C LEU A 138 -9.24 2.78 0.42
N ALA A 139 -8.23 2.67 1.26
CA ALA A 139 -6.85 3.01 0.93
C ALA A 139 -6.03 1.73 0.75
N ILE A 140 -5.47 1.51 -0.44
CA ILE A 140 -4.74 0.27 -0.77
C ILE A 140 -3.30 0.58 -1.14
N GLY A 141 -2.35 -0.09 -0.48
CA GLY A 141 -0.91 -0.03 -0.75
C GLY A 141 -0.35 1.39 -0.61
N THR A 142 -0.87 2.16 0.34
CA THR A 142 -0.53 3.56 0.55
C THR A 142 -0.24 3.85 2.02
N ARG A 143 0.93 4.43 2.27
CA ARG A 143 1.31 4.93 3.59
C ARG A 143 0.62 6.22 4.02
N ILE A 144 -0.27 6.79 3.20
CA ILE A 144 -0.98 8.07 3.42
C ILE A 144 -0.02 9.14 4.00
N SER A 145 1.10 9.36 3.31
CA SER A 145 2.19 10.23 3.81
C SER A 145 1.77 11.70 3.94
N GLY A 146 2.58 12.50 4.63
CA GLY A 146 2.46 13.97 4.66
C GLY A 146 2.33 14.65 3.30
N ARG A 147 2.89 14.07 2.21
CA ARG A 147 2.69 14.58 0.84
C ARG A 147 1.28 14.39 0.30
N ILE A 148 0.46 13.56 0.94
CA ILE A 148 -0.94 13.29 0.60
C ILE A 148 -1.86 14.08 1.53
N THR A 149 -1.61 14.03 2.84
CA THR A 149 -2.45 14.70 3.84
C THR A 149 -2.24 16.21 3.91
N GLY A 150 -1.06 16.70 3.50
CA GLY A 150 -0.61 18.04 3.82
C GLY A 150 -0.32 18.21 5.31
N GLY A 151 -0.26 19.47 5.76
CA GLY A 151 0.12 19.83 7.12
C GLY A 151 -0.99 19.68 8.18
N TYR A 152 -2.25 19.55 7.78
CA TYR A 152 -3.39 19.40 8.70
C TYR A 152 -4.04 18.03 8.53
N VAL A 153 -3.44 17.03 9.18
CA VAL A 153 -3.75 15.60 9.00
C VAL A 153 -5.18 15.28 9.41
N GLU A 154 -5.71 15.97 10.43
CA GLU A 154 -7.06 15.82 10.96
C GLU A 154 -8.14 16.15 9.93
N SER A 155 -7.82 16.97 8.91
CA SER A 155 -8.74 17.27 7.81
C SER A 155 -8.86 16.12 6.81
N PHE A 156 -7.92 15.18 6.80
CA PHE A 156 -7.88 14.09 5.84
C PHE A 156 -8.98 13.07 6.12
N ALA A 157 -9.92 12.93 5.18
CA ALA A 157 -11.05 12.00 5.28
C ALA A 157 -11.75 12.08 6.65
N ARG A 158 -11.99 13.33 7.12
CA ARG A 158 -12.33 13.67 8.52
C ARG A 158 -13.58 12.99 9.09
N VAL A 159 -14.54 12.65 8.23
CA VAL A 159 -15.78 11.94 8.61
C VAL A 159 -15.84 10.52 8.03
N ALA A 160 -14.82 10.10 7.29
CA ALA A 160 -14.83 8.81 6.64
C ALA A 160 -14.51 7.69 7.63
N LYS A 161 -15.20 6.56 7.50
CA LYS A 161 -14.66 5.29 7.96
C LYS A 161 -13.53 4.84 7.03
N LYS A 162 -12.38 4.46 7.58
CA LYS A 162 -11.13 4.25 6.84
C LYS A 162 -10.70 2.79 6.89
N TYR A 163 -10.66 2.17 5.73
CA TYR A 163 -10.09 0.86 5.50
C TYR A 163 -8.70 1.04 4.92
N ILE A 164 -7.69 0.50 5.61
CA ILE A 164 -6.30 0.55 5.19
C ILE A 164 -5.87 -0.87 4.84
N VAL A 165 -5.49 -1.09 3.59
CA VAL A 165 -5.00 -2.38 3.09
C VAL A 165 -3.52 -2.22 2.76
N ASP A 166 -2.64 -2.90 3.49
CA ASP A 166 -1.20 -2.83 3.22
C ASP A 166 -0.49 -4.12 3.64
N VAL A 167 0.55 -4.49 2.90
CA VAL A 167 1.36 -5.68 3.22
C VAL A 167 2.37 -5.39 4.34
N ASP A 168 2.74 -4.11 4.52
CA ASP A 168 3.66 -3.68 5.57
C ASP A 168 2.91 -3.56 6.91
N MET A 169 3.15 -4.51 7.81
CA MET A 169 2.56 -4.53 9.15
C MET A 169 2.77 -3.22 9.93
N ALA A 170 3.89 -2.51 9.71
CA ALA A 170 4.13 -1.23 10.37
C ALA A 170 3.11 -0.16 9.97
N LEU A 171 2.53 -0.27 8.76
CA LEU A 171 1.46 0.61 8.29
C LEU A 171 0.08 0.21 8.80
N LEU A 172 -0.07 -0.95 9.46
CA LEU A 172 -1.31 -1.43 10.06
C LEU A 172 -1.38 -1.20 11.57
N TYR A 173 -0.26 -0.83 12.21
CA TYR A 173 -0.25 -0.50 13.64
C TYR A 173 -0.77 0.93 13.88
N PRO A 174 -1.88 1.13 14.63
CA PRO A 174 -2.52 2.45 14.76
C PRO A 174 -1.64 3.55 15.37
N HIS A 175 -0.62 3.19 16.16
CA HIS A 175 0.31 4.15 16.77
C HIS A 175 1.43 4.60 15.81
N LEU A 176 1.66 3.86 14.72
CA LEU A 176 2.62 4.21 13.66
C LEU A 176 1.93 4.87 12.46
N GLN A 177 0.60 4.82 12.39
CA GLN A 177 -0.19 5.41 11.33
C GLN A 177 -0.31 6.93 11.50
N GLN A 178 0.08 7.67 10.46
CA GLN A 178 -0.15 9.11 10.38
C GLN A 178 -1.66 9.42 10.30
N VAL A 179 -2.38 8.67 9.47
CA VAL A 179 -3.84 8.65 9.42
C VAL A 179 -4.29 7.29 9.92
N ARG A 180 -4.95 7.26 11.08
CA ARG A 180 -5.44 6.02 11.66
C ARG A 180 -6.53 5.40 10.79
N GLY A 181 -6.38 4.11 10.50
CA GLY A 181 -7.44 3.27 9.95
C GLY A 181 -8.43 2.87 11.03
N ASP A 182 -9.70 2.77 10.67
CA ASP A 182 -10.73 2.15 11.51
C ASP A 182 -10.70 0.63 11.36
N VAL A 183 -10.31 0.14 10.17
CA VAL A 183 -10.10 -1.27 9.86
C VAL A 183 -8.78 -1.39 9.08
N ASN A 184 -7.86 -2.22 9.58
CA ASN A 184 -6.55 -2.47 8.98
C ASN A 184 -6.50 -3.92 8.48
N ILE A 185 -6.30 -4.09 7.17
CA ILE A 185 -6.33 -5.35 6.41
C ILE A 185 -4.93 -5.66 5.89
#